data_AF-A0A975Y571-F1
#
_entry.id   AF-A0A975Y571-F1
#
_cell.length_a   1.000
_cell.length_b   1.000
_cell.length_c   1.000
_cell.angle_alpha   90.00
_cell.angle_beta   90.00
_cell.angle_gamma   90.00
#
_symmetry.space_group_name_H-M   'P 1'
#
loop_
_entity.id
_entity.type
_entity.pdbx_description
1 polymer ?
#
loop_
_entity_poly.entity_id
_entity_poly.type
_entity_poly.pdbx_seq_one_letter_code
_entity_poly.pdbx_strand_id
1 'polypeptide(L)' 'MHHLIEQISDDNLNAVWELVYALHADCYMLKAIEEGKRSQQPWDVLNRDEALKELMFL' A
#
# COMPACT_ATOMS: atom_id res chain seq x y z
N MET A 1 5.60 24.43 -6.89
CA MET A 1 5.87 23.29 -5.98
C MET A 1 7.30 23.31 -5.46
N HIS A 2 8.32 23.33 -6.32
CA HIS A 2 9.73 23.28 -5.86
C HIS A 2 10.12 24.40 -4.89
N HIS A 3 9.80 25.66 -5.21
CA HIS A 3 10.07 26.81 -4.32
C HIS A 3 9.28 26.82 -3.00
N LEU A 4 8.18 26.09 -2.89
CA LEU A 4 7.42 25.97 -1.64
C LEU A 4 8.07 24.94 -0.72
N ILE A 5 8.71 23.91 -1.29
CA ILE A 5 9.44 22.88 -0.54
C ILE A 5 10.73 23.48 0.04
N GLU A 6 11.41 24.34 -0.71
CA GLU A 6 12.62 25.06 -0.25
C GLU A 6 12.36 26.00 0.94
N GLN A 7 11.10 26.37 1.19
CA GLN A 7 10.69 27.22 2.31
C GLN A 7 10.34 26.44 3.58
N ILE A 8 10.30 25.10 3.50
CA ILE A 8 10.03 24.23 4.63
C ILE A 8 11.37 23.91 5.30
N SER A 9 11.47 24.12 6.61
CA SER A 9 12.65 23.71 7.37
C SER A 9 12.81 22.18 7.33
N ASP A 10 14.04 21.69 7.39
CA ASP A 10 14.33 20.24 7.29
C ASP A 10 13.51 19.39 8.28
N ASP A 11 13.34 19.86 9.51
CA ASP A 11 12.52 19.19 10.54
C ASP A 11 11.04 19.06 10.12
N ASN A 12 10.49 20.12 9.53
CA ASN A 12 9.12 20.13 9.03
C ASN A 12 9.00 19.34 7.73
N LEU A 13 10.06 19.31 6.91
CA LEU A 13 10.09 18.56 5.66
C LEU A 13 9.98 17.07 5.94
N ASN A 14 10.70 16.58 6.95
CA ASN A 14 10.61 15.19 7.37
C ASN A 14 9.21 14.85 7.91
N ALA A 15 8.64 15.70 8.78
CA ALA A 15 7.29 15.49 9.30
C ALA A 15 6.21 15.48 8.20
N VAL A 16 6.31 16.40 7.23
CA VAL A 16 5.40 16.45 6.08
C VAL A 16 5.59 15.23 5.17
N TRP A 17 6.84 14.79 4.95
CA TRP A 17 7.14 13.61 4.16
C TRP A 17 6.51 12.35 4.76
N GLU A 18 6.66 12.12 6.07
CA GLU A 18 6.06 10.98 6.76
C GLU A 18 4.53 10.94 6.60
N LEU A 19 3.87 12.10 6.73
CA LEU A 19 2.42 12.20 6.54
C LEU A 19 1.99 11.92 5.10
N VAL A 20 2.68 12.52 4.13
CA VAL A 20 2.38 12.34 2.71
C VAL A 20 2.65 10.89 2.28
N TYR A 21 3.74 10.30 2.77
CA TYR A 21 4.10 8.93 2.47
C TYR A 21 3.08 7.95 3.04
N ALA A 22 2.67 8.11 4.30
CA ALA A 22 1.63 7.27 4.90
C ALA A 22 0.33 7.34 4.09
N LEU A 23 -0.14 8.55 3.76
CA LEU A 23 -1.34 8.74 2.96
C LEU A 23 -1.21 8.12 1.55
N HIS A 24 -0.03 8.26 0.92
CA HIS A 24 0.25 7.66 -0.37
C HIS A 24 0.20 6.13 -0.28
N ALA A 25 0.84 5.54 0.73
CA ALA A 25 0.86 4.09 0.94
C ALA A 25 -0.55 3.53 1.14
N ASP A 26 -1.36 4.20 1.97
CA ASP A 26 -2.76 3.83 2.20
C ASP A 26 -3.57 3.90 0.90
N CYS A 27 -3.47 5.01 0.17
CA CYS A 27 -4.15 5.18 -1.12
C CYS A 27 -3.72 4.11 -2.15
N TYR A 28 -2.43 3.81 -2.19
CA TYR A 28 -1.87 2.82 -3.11
C TYR A 28 -2.38 1.41 -2.77
N MET A 29 -2.39 1.03 -1.49
CA MET A 29 -2.92 -0.26 -1.05
C MET A 29 -4.41 -0.41 -1.32
N LEU A 30 -5.21 0.62 -1.06
CA LEU A 30 -6.64 0.58 -1.37
C LEU A 30 -6.89 0.36 -2.88
N LYS A 31 -6.14 1.06 -3.74
CA LYS A 31 -6.22 0.86 -5.19
C LYS A 31 -5.78 -0.54 -5.63
N ALA A 32 -4.68 -1.04 -5.07
CA ALA A 32 -4.19 -2.38 -5.37
C ALA A 32 -5.20 -3.47 -4.97
N ILE A 33 -5.84 -3.33 -3.81
CA ILE A 33 -6.91 -4.23 -3.36
C ILE A 33 -8.12 -4.16 -4.29
N GLU A 34 -8.55 -2.95 -4.66
CA GLU A 34 -9.69 -2.78 -5.57
C GLU A 34 -9.42 -3.41 -6.94
N GLU A 35 -8.22 -3.19 -7.49
CA GLU A 35 -7.81 -3.78 -8.77
C GLU A 35 -7.68 -5.30 -8.67
N GLY A 36 -7.12 -5.82 -7.57
CA GLY A 36 -7.08 -7.25 -7.28
C GLY A 36 -8.48 -7.86 -7.27
N LYS A 37 -9.45 -7.23 -6.61
CA LYS A 37 -10.85 -7.69 -6.61
C LYS A 37 -11.50 -7.68 -7.99
N ARG A 38 -11.16 -6.72 -8.85
CA ARG A 38 -11.70 -6.62 -10.22
C ARG A 38 -11.11 -7.65 -11.17
N SER A 39 -9.83 -7.99 -10.98
CA SER A 39 -9.07 -8.89 -11.84
C SER A 39 -9.13 -10.34 -11.39
N GLN A 40 -9.38 -10.60 -10.10
CA GLN A 40 -9.47 -11.94 -9.53
C GLN A 40 -10.53 -12.80 -10.21
N GLN A 41 -10.09 -13.93 -10.74
CA GLN A 41 -10.95 -15.03 -11.15
C GLN A 41 -11.24 -15.96 -9.95
N PRO A 42 -12.31 -16.78 -10.00
CA PRO A 42 -12.68 -17.71 -8.92
C PRO A 42 -11.60 -18.69 -8.46
N TRP A 43 -10.48 -18.79 -9.18
CA TRP A 43 -9.36 -19.71 -8.95
C TRP A 43 -8.06 -18.97 -8.57
N ASP A 44 -8.05 -17.64 -8.57
CA ASP A 44 -6.87 -16.82 -8.26
C ASP A 44 -6.67 -16.62 -6.75
N VAL A 45 -7.63 -17.06 -5.93
CA VAL A 45 -7.63 -16.92 -4.48
C VAL A 45 -7.72 -18.30 -3.86
N LEU A 46 -6.75 -18.61 -2.99
CA LEU A 46 -6.78 -19.83 -2.21
C LEU A 46 -8.00 -19.82 -1.29
N ASN A 47 -8.75 -20.92 -1.29
CA ASN A 47 -9.70 -21.15 -0.22
C ASN A 47 -8.96 -21.44 1.11
N ARG A 48 -9.69 -21.45 2.22
CA ARG A 48 -9.11 -21.62 3.55
C ARG A 48 -8.24 -22.89 3.66
N ASP A 49 -8.67 -24.00 3.07
CA ASP A 49 -7.96 -25.27 3.17
C ASP A 49 -6.70 -25.27 2.30
N GLU A 50 -6.72 -24.59 1.16
CA GLU A 50 -5.55 -24.39 0.30
C GLU A 50 -4.52 -23.46 0.95
N ALA A 51 -4.95 -22.36 1.55
CA ALA A 51 -4.07 -21.44 2.25
C ALA A 51 -3.39 -22.10 3.47
N LEU A 52 -4.12 -22.93 4.21
CA LEU A 52 -3.57 -23.68 5.34
C LEU A 52 -2.54 -24.71 4.89
N LYS A 53 -2.71 -25.34 3.72
CA LYS A 53 -1.70 -26.25 3.16
C LYS A 53 -0.42 -25.50 2.82
N GLU A 54 -0.50 -24.38 2.11
CA GLU A 54 0.69 -23.57 1.78
C GLU A 54 1.44 -23.10 3.03
N LEU A 55 0.72 -22.68 4.08
CA LEU A 55 1.33 -22.30 5.37
C LEU A 55 2.01 -23.46 6.12
N MET A 56 1.58 -24.70 5.90
CA MET A 56 2.17 -25.89 6.54
C MET A 56 3.44 -26.39 5.82
N PHE A 57 3.70 -25.92 4.59
CA PHE A 57 4.90 -26.26 3.82
C PHE A 57 6.02 -25.18 3.91
N LEU A 58 5.83 -24.15 4.73
CA LEU A 58 6.80 -23.09 5.05
C LEU A 58 7.53 -23.36 6.38
#